data_AF-A0A4P6Q9T0-F1
#
_entry.id   AF-A0A4P6Q9T0-F1
#
_cell.length_a   1.000
_cell.length_b   1.000
_cell.length_c   1.000
_cell.angle_alpha   90.00
_cell.angle_beta   90.00
_cell.angle_gamma   90.00
#
_symmetry.space_group_name_H-M   'P 1'
#
loop_
_entity.id
_entity.type
_entity.pdbx_description
1 polymer ?
#
loop_
_entity_poly.entity_id
_entity_poly.type
_entity_poly.pdbx_seq_one_letter_code
_entity_poly.pdbx_strand_id
1 'polypeptide(L)' 'MTDDPGSYAPRLADDPRLAPVDVGGERETLVSFLDWHRKTLQLKCAGVATPRLSERAVPPSNLSLHGIVRHMADVERW' A
#
# COMPACT_ATOMS: atom_id res chain seq x y z
N MET A 1 15.77 19.20 7.71
CA MET A 1 16.18 18.49 6.48
C MET A 1 16.48 17.06 6.92
N THR A 2 15.50 16.21 6.70
CA THR A 2 15.03 15.17 7.63
C THR A 2 16.01 14.00 7.77
N ASP A 3 16.44 13.76 9.01
CA ASP A 3 17.00 12.50 9.49
C ASP A 3 15.98 11.39 9.16
N ASP A 4 16.27 10.56 8.17
CA ASP A 4 15.42 9.42 7.80
C ASP A 4 15.93 8.23 8.61
N PRO A 5 15.21 7.78 9.65
CA PRO A 5 15.62 6.58 10.37
C PRO A 5 15.61 5.46 9.34
N GLY A 6 16.78 4.90 9.00
CA GLY A 6 16.96 3.95 7.90
C GLY A 6 16.12 2.65 7.95
N SER A 7 15.18 2.58 8.88
CA SER A 7 14.12 1.57 8.99
C SER A 7 12.85 1.92 8.19
N TYR A 8 12.63 3.15 7.74
CA TYR A 8 11.43 3.48 6.96
C TYR A 8 11.61 3.10 5.49
N ALA A 9 10.48 2.78 4.85
CA ALA A 9 10.48 2.67 3.40
C ALA A 9 10.84 4.03 2.79
N PRO A 10 11.66 4.06 1.73
CA PRO A 10 12.05 5.32 1.10
C PRO A 10 10.81 6.10 0.67
N ARG A 11 10.87 7.43 0.80
CA ARG A 11 9.85 8.28 0.19
C ARG A 11 9.87 8.07 -1.32
N LEU A 12 8.68 7.96 -1.90
CA LEU A 12 8.53 7.90 -3.34
C LEU A 12 8.80 9.31 -3.88
N ALA A 13 9.90 9.49 -4.61
CA ALA A 13 10.34 10.82 -5.09
C ALA A 13 9.29 11.48 -5.99
N ASP A 14 8.69 10.68 -6.89
CA ASP A 14 7.58 11.08 -7.75
C ASP A 14 6.34 10.27 -7.37
N ASP A 15 5.64 10.70 -6.32
CA ASP A 15 4.43 10.02 -5.86
C ASP A 15 3.29 10.20 -6.87
N PRO A 16 2.86 9.14 -7.61
CA PRO A 16 1.81 9.27 -8.61
C PRO A 16 0.41 9.16 -8.00
N ARG A 17 0.28 9.05 -6.67
CA ARG A 17 -1.00 9.01 -5.98
C ARG A 17 -1.61 10.40 -5.93
N LEU A 18 -2.90 10.49 -6.24
CA LEU A 18 -3.68 11.69 -5.92
C LEU A 18 -3.91 11.73 -4.42
N ALA A 19 -3.58 12.84 -3.77
CA ALA A 19 -3.88 13.03 -2.36
C ALA A 19 -5.40 12.85 -2.12
N PRO A 20 -5.82 12.18 -1.03
CA PRO A 20 -7.22 12.14 -0.64
C PRO A 20 -7.76 13.56 -0.45
N VAL A 21 -9.06 13.75 -0.63
CA VAL A 21 -9.67 15.06 -0.35
C VAL A 21 -9.73 15.28 1.16
N ASP A 22 -9.33 16.47 1.61
CA ASP A 22 -9.41 16.85 3.03
C ASP A 22 -10.84 17.28 3.43
N VAL A 23 -11.61 17.80 2.47
CA VAL A 23 -12.98 18.30 2.68
C VAL A 23 -13.84 17.88 1.48
N GLY A 24 -14.95 17.20 1.75
CA GLY A 24 -15.86 16.68 0.73
C GLY A 24 -17.06 15.99 1.38
N GLY A 25 -17.99 15.50 0.55
CA GLY A 25 -19.09 14.66 1.04
C GLY A 25 -18.59 13.29 1.53
N GLU A 26 -19.33 12.60 2.40
CA GLU A 26 -18.88 11.31 2.99
C GLU A 26 -18.41 10.30 1.94
N ARG A 27 -19.20 10.12 0.87
CA ARG A 27 -18.87 9.20 -0.23
C ARG A 27 -17.60 9.62 -0.98
N GLU A 28 -17.46 10.90 -1.25
CA GLU A 28 -16.31 11.46 -1.99
C GLU A 28 -15.01 11.27 -1.19
N THR A 29 -15.05 11.64 0.10
CA THR A 29 -13.94 11.44 1.02
C THR A 29 -13.56 9.96 1.10
N LEU A 30 -14.54 9.06 1.30
CA LEU A 30 -14.30 7.63 1.39
C LEU A 30 -13.66 7.07 0.10
N VAL A 31 -14.19 7.43 -1.08
CA VAL A 31 -13.66 6.94 -2.36
C VAL A 31 -12.22 7.43 -2.57
N SER A 32 -11.94 8.72 -2.34
CA SER A 32 -10.59 9.26 -2.49
C SER A 32 -9.57 8.58 -1.57
N PHE A 33 -9.99 8.26 -0.33
CA PHE A 33 -9.17 7.57 0.64
C PHE A 33 -8.87 6.14 0.21
N LEU A 34 -9.89 5.40 -0.25
CA LEU A 34 -9.73 4.03 -0.75
C LEU A 34 -8.82 4.01 -1.99
N ASP A 35 -8.99 4.92 -2.94
CA ASP A 35 -8.17 4.99 -4.15
C ASP A 35 -6.70 5.28 -3.83
N TRP A 36 -6.43 6.18 -2.88
CA TRP A 36 -5.07 6.43 -2.40
C TRP A 36 -4.44 5.18 -1.78
N HIS A 37 -5.18 4.45 -0.95
CA HIS A 37 -4.68 3.23 -0.30
C HIS A 37 -4.47 2.07 -1.28
N ARG A 38 -5.37 1.87 -2.26
CA ARG A 38 -5.18 0.92 -3.36
C ARG A 38 -3.89 1.19 -4.11
N LYS A 39 -3.67 2.45 -4.49
CA LYS A 39 -2.47 2.84 -5.22
C LYS A 39 -1.21 2.70 -4.35
N THR A 40 -1.32 2.96 -3.05
CA THR A 40 -0.24 2.71 -2.08
C THR A 40 0.19 1.26 -2.07
N LEU A 41 -0.75 0.33 -1.95
CA LEU A 41 -0.44 -1.10 -1.95
C LEU A 41 0.19 -1.54 -3.27
N GLN A 42 -0.34 -1.06 -4.40
CA GLN A 42 0.25 -1.31 -5.72
C GLN A 42 1.72 -0.86 -5.78
N LEU A 43 2.02 0.34 -5.28
CA LEU A 43 3.37 0.90 -5.30
C LEU A 43 4.33 0.14 -4.37
N LYS A 44 3.85 -0.37 -3.23
CA LYS A 44 4.68 -1.22 -2.34
C LYS A 44 5.02 -2.57 -2.95
N CYS A 45 4.21 -3.07 -3.88
CA CYS A 45 4.50 -4.29 -4.62
C CYS A 45 5.26 -4.04 -5.94
N ALA A 46 5.30 -2.79 -6.43
CA ALA A 46 5.94 -2.47 -7.70
C ALA A 46 7.44 -2.75 -7.67
N GLY A 47 7.95 -3.39 -8.73
CA GLY A 47 9.37 -3.74 -8.87
C GLY A 47 9.83 -4.92 -7.99
N VAL A 48 8.97 -5.47 -7.13
CA VAL A 48 9.29 -6.69 -6.36
C VAL A 48 9.10 -7.91 -7.25
N ALA A 49 10.14 -8.75 -7.35
CA ALA A 49 10.06 -9.99 -8.12
C ALA A 49 8.97 -10.92 -7.57
N THR A 50 8.23 -11.59 -8.45
CA THR A 50 7.10 -12.46 -8.08
C THR A 50 7.43 -13.51 -6.99
N PRO A 51 8.58 -14.21 -7.01
CA PRO A 51 8.93 -15.14 -5.94
C PRO A 51 9.03 -14.46 -4.57
N ARG A 52 9.57 -13.23 -4.53
CA ARG A 52 9.71 -12.43 -3.30
C ARG A 52 8.39 -11.95 -2.75
N LEU A 53 7.39 -11.69 -3.59
CA LEU A 53 6.05 -11.33 -3.11
C LEU A 53 5.42 -12.45 -2.27
N SER A 54 5.77 -13.70 -2.54
CA SER A 54 5.26 -14.88 -1.84
C SER A 54 6.09 -15.26 -0.60
N GLU A 55 7.25 -14.65 -0.40
CA GLU A 55 8.11 -14.90 0.77
C GLU A 55 7.44 -14.40 2.06
N ARG A 56 7.63 -15.17 3.15
CA ARG A 56 7.23 -14.78 4.50
C ARG A 56 8.42 -14.12 5.18
N ALA A 57 8.67 -12.87 4.78
CA ALA A 57 9.93 -12.18 5.07
C ALA A 57 10.17 -11.87 6.55
N VAL A 58 9.12 -11.95 7.40
CA VAL A 58 9.20 -11.54 8.82
C VAL A 58 8.74 -12.69 9.72
N PRO A 59 9.65 -13.58 10.17
CA PRO A 59 9.32 -14.58 11.18
C PRO A 59 8.92 -13.94 12.52
N PRO A 60 7.99 -14.53 13.29
CA PRO A 60 7.26 -15.78 13.03
C PRO A 60 6.00 -15.57 12.16
N SER A 61 5.80 -14.38 11.58
CA SER A 61 4.61 -14.08 10.80
C SER A 61 4.51 -14.95 9.57
N ASN A 62 3.29 -15.42 9.35
CA ASN A 62 2.92 -16.16 8.15
C ASN A 62 2.49 -15.23 7.00
N LEU A 63 2.55 -13.91 7.16
CA LEU A 63 2.14 -12.97 6.13
C LEU A 63 3.17 -12.89 4.99
N SER A 64 2.65 -12.78 3.78
CA SER A 64 3.41 -12.41 2.58
C SER A 64 2.70 -11.25 1.87
N LEU A 65 3.43 -10.47 1.07
CA LEU A 65 2.83 -9.38 0.29
C LEU A 65 1.76 -9.91 -0.68
N HIS A 66 2.01 -11.08 -1.28
CA HIS A 66 1.01 -11.78 -2.09
C HIS A 66 -0.26 -12.08 -1.30
N GLY A 67 -0.12 -12.63 -0.09
CA GLY A 67 -1.26 -12.95 0.77
C GLY A 67 -2.09 -11.72 1.14
N ILE A 68 -1.41 -10.60 1.44
CA ILE A 68 -2.06 -9.31 1.73
C ILE A 68 -2.83 -8.81 0.50
N VAL A 69 -2.23 -8.82 -0.69
CA VAL A 69 -2.90 -8.38 -1.93
C VAL A 69 -4.16 -9.20 -2.20
N ARG A 70 -4.08 -10.53 -2.05
CA ARG A 70 -5.26 -11.40 -2.18
C ARG A 70 -6.34 -11.05 -1.17
N HIS A 71 -5.97 -10.91 0.10
CA HIS A 71 -6.91 -10.58 1.16
C HIS A 71 -7.62 -9.25 0.92
N MET A 72 -6.89 -8.20 0.54
CA MET A 72 -7.49 -6.89 0.26
C MET A 72 -8.43 -6.93 -0.94
N ALA A 73 -8.07 -7.66 -2.00
CA ALA A 73 -8.95 -7.84 -3.16
C ALA A 73 -10.22 -8.63 -2.81
N ASP A 74 -10.13 -9.60 -1.89
CA ASP A 74 -11.29 -10.32 -1.37
C ASP A 74 -12.16 -9.40 -0.51
N VAL A 75 -11.58 -8.56 0.37
CA VAL A 75 -12.31 -7.58 1.19
C VAL A 75 -13.10 -6.58 0.34
N GLU A 76 -12.58 -6.16 -0.81
CA GLU A 76 -13.32 -5.25 -1.70
C GLU A 76 -14.46 -5.92 -2.48
N ARG A 77 -14.44 -7.25 -2.57
CA ARG A 77 -15.46 -8.03 -3.27
C ARG A 77 -16.71 -8.27 -2.42
N TRP A 78 -16.54 -8.34 -1.10
CA TRP A 78 -17.58 -8.67 -0.12
C TRP A 78 -18.08 -7.43 0.60
#